data_AF-A0A0R1S5S6-F1
#
_entry.id   AF-A0A0R1S5S6-F1
#
_cell.length_a   1.000
_cell.length_b   1.000
_cell.length_c   1.000
_cell.angle_alpha   90.00
_cell.angle_beta   90.00
_cell.angle_gamma   90.00
#
_symmetry.space_group_name_H-M   'P 1'
#
loop_
_entity.id
_entity.type
_entity.pdbx_description
1 polymer ?
#
loop_
_entity_poly.entity_id
_entity_poly.type
_entity_poly.pdbx_seq_one_letter_code
_entity_poly.pdbx_strand_id
1 'polypeptide(L)'
;MDEFIVTYAATLLDPKKNLSQIVYDAAKDDITKLDDLFKDNGFGRQNKFFNIGEGFVRDYDGLDAEEAKTRATQLANEAIDYLGKNTAYFERWRTD
;
A
#
# COMPACT_ATOMS: atom_id res chain seq x y z
N MET A 1 5.84 -3.51 1.42
CA MET A 1 4.49 -2.91 1.53
C MET A 1 3.72 -3.11 0.24
N ASP A 2 4.34 -2.93 -0.92
CA ASP A 2 3.72 -3.05 -2.24
C ASP A 2 3.12 -4.43 -2.54
N GLU A 3 3.86 -5.50 -2.26
CA GLU A 3 3.35 -6.87 -2.37
C GLU A 3 2.08 -7.07 -1.53
N PHE A 4 2.07 -6.57 -0.30
CA PHE A 4 0.92 -6.68 0.60
C PHE A 4 -0.33 -5.99 0.05
N ILE A 5 -0.20 -4.76 -0.46
CA ILE A 5 -1.37 -4.01 -0.95
C ILE A 5 -1.90 -4.58 -2.26
N VAL A 6 -1.00 -5.08 -3.12
CA VAL A 6 -1.34 -5.74 -4.39
C VAL A 6 -1.99 -7.11 -4.15
N THR A 7 -1.47 -7.90 -3.20
CA THR A 7 -2.13 -9.14 -2.74
C THR A 7 -3.48 -8.85 -2.11
N TYR A 8 -3.60 -7.80 -1.29
CA TYR A 8 -4.87 -7.42 -0.68
C TYR A 8 -5.91 -7.05 -1.75
N ALA A 9 -5.51 -6.24 -2.74
CA ALA A 9 -6.35 -5.91 -3.90
C ALA A 9 -6.86 -7.16 -4.62
N ALA A 10 -6.04 -8.21 -4.75
CA ALA A 10 -6.43 -9.48 -5.39
C ALA A 10 -7.51 -10.26 -4.62
N THR A 11 -7.69 -9.99 -3.33
CA THR A 11 -8.76 -10.61 -2.54
C THR A 11 -10.10 -9.91 -2.72
N LEU A 12 -10.10 -8.66 -3.22
CA LEU A 12 -11.29 -7.79 -3.32
C LEU A 12 -11.71 -7.49 -4.77
N LEU A 13 -10.76 -7.43 -5.70
CA LEU A 13 -10.95 -7.01 -7.08
C LEU A 13 -10.83 -8.19 -8.05
N ASP A 14 -11.22 -7.98 -9.31
CA ASP A 14 -11.08 -8.99 -10.37
C ASP A 14 -9.60 -9.33 -10.62
N PRO A 15 -9.14 -10.55 -10.31
CA PRO A 15 -7.73 -10.92 -10.38
C PRO A 15 -7.19 -11.01 -11.80
N LYS A 16 -8.04 -10.95 -12.83
CA LYS A 16 -7.62 -10.92 -14.24
C LYS A 16 -7.16 -9.55 -14.72
N LYS A 17 -7.42 -8.50 -13.94
CA LYS A 17 -6.97 -7.14 -14.26
C LYS A 17 -5.54 -6.92 -13.79
N ASN A 18 -4.90 -5.89 -14.32
CA ASN A 18 -3.61 -5.42 -13.81
C ASN A 18 -3.84 -4.68 -12.48
N LEU A 19 -3.76 -5.41 -11.37
CA LEU A 19 -4.06 -4.88 -10.05
C LEU A 19 -2.98 -3.91 -9.57
N SER A 20 -1.73 -4.15 -9.94
CA SER A 20 -0.61 -3.28 -9.59
C SER A 20 -0.80 -1.86 -10.15
N GLN A 21 -1.21 -1.76 -11.41
CA GLN A 21 -1.54 -0.48 -12.05
C GLN A 21 -2.77 0.18 -11.42
N ILE A 22 -3.84 -0.60 -11.14
CA ILE A 22 -5.07 -0.09 -10.54
C ILE A 22 -4.82 0.52 -9.15
N VAL A 23 -4.03 -0.17 -8.31
CA VAL A 23 -3.68 0.30 -6.97
C VAL A 23 -2.87 1.60 -7.06
N TYR A 24 -1.87 1.65 -7.94
CA TYR A 24 -1.08 2.86 -8.16
C TYR A 24 -1.95 4.02 -8.64
N ASP A 25 -2.78 3.83 -9.66
CA ASP A 25 -3.60 4.91 -10.23
C ASP A 25 -4.61 5.48 -9.23
N ALA A 26 -5.11 4.64 -8.31
CA ALA A 26 -5.96 5.12 -7.23
C ALA A 26 -5.18 5.97 -6.22
N ALA A 27 -3.97 5.56 -5.84
CA ALA A 27 -3.27 6.11 -4.68
C ALA A 27 -2.21 7.19 -4.99
N LYS A 28 -1.78 7.33 -6.26
CA LYS A 28 -0.61 8.15 -6.63
C LYS A 28 -0.69 9.62 -6.20
N ASP A 29 -1.90 10.19 -6.21
CA ASP A 29 -2.13 11.59 -5.83
C ASP A 29 -2.66 11.70 -4.38
N ASP A 30 -3.38 10.68 -3.91
CA ASP A 30 -3.99 10.64 -2.59
C ASP A 30 -4.21 9.18 -2.16
N ILE A 31 -3.38 8.70 -1.21
CA ILE A 31 -3.45 7.32 -0.71
C ILE A 31 -4.79 6.99 -0.04
N THR A 32 -5.59 7.99 0.36
CA THR A 32 -6.89 7.74 0.95
C THR A 32 -7.91 7.20 -0.04
N LYS A 33 -7.66 7.36 -1.35
CA LYS A 33 -8.46 6.81 -2.44
C LYS A 33 -8.41 5.29 -2.55
N LEU A 34 -7.51 4.63 -1.83
CA LEU A 34 -7.56 3.18 -1.65
C LEU A 34 -8.85 2.74 -0.97
N ASP A 35 -9.44 3.57 -0.10
CA ASP A 35 -10.70 3.27 0.59
C ASP A 35 -11.86 3.19 -0.41
N ASP A 36 -11.87 4.10 -1.39
CA ASP A 36 -12.85 4.12 -2.48
C ASP A 36 -12.66 2.91 -3.40
N LEU A 37 -11.40 2.56 -3.70
CA LEU A 37 -11.05 1.41 -4.54
C LEU A 37 -11.50 0.09 -3.91
N PHE A 38 -11.20 -0.12 -2.63
CA PHE A 38 -11.48 -1.35 -1.92
C PHE A 38 -12.87 -1.41 -1.32
N LYS A 39 -13.56 -0.27 -1.19
CA LYS A 39 -14.89 -0.14 -0.57
C LYS A 39 -14.93 -0.72 0.84
N ASP A 40 -13.83 -0.55 1.57
CA ASP A 40 -13.56 -1.19 2.86
C ASP A 40 -13.48 -0.18 4.02
N ASN A 41 -13.91 1.06 3.78
CA ASN A 41 -13.82 2.18 4.74
C ASN A 41 -12.40 2.39 5.30
N GLY A 42 -11.38 2.11 4.48
CA GLY A 42 -9.97 2.33 4.81
C GLY A 42 -9.33 1.23 5.63
N PHE A 43 -9.99 0.08 5.79
CA PHE A 43 -9.45 -1.06 6.51
C PHE A 43 -8.10 -1.52 5.92
N GLY A 44 -8.01 -1.72 4.60
CA GLY A 44 -6.82 -2.16 3.90
C GLY A 44 -5.68 -1.17 4.03
N ARG A 45 -5.96 0.11 3.76
CA ARG A 45 -4.99 1.20 3.92
C ARG A 45 -4.44 1.23 5.34
N GLN A 46 -5.30 1.28 6.36
CA GLN A 46 -4.84 1.42 7.75
C GLN A 46 -4.15 0.15 8.26
N ASN A 47 -4.79 -1.01 8.15
CA ASN A 47 -4.34 -2.22 8.85
C ASN A 47 -3.29 -3.01 8.05
N LYS A 48 -3.27 -2.90 6.72
CA LYS A 48 -2.33 -3.64 5.87
C LYS A 48 -1.18 -2.79 5.34
N PHE A 49 -1.31 -1.46 5.43
CA PHE A 49 -0.30 -0.54 4.93
C PHE A 49 0.28 0.30 6.08
N PHE A 50 -0.51 1.18 6.69
CA PHE A 50 0.00 2.13 7.70
C PHE A 50 0.47 1.45 9.00
N ASN A 51 -0.36 0.64 9.64
CA ASN A 51 -0.05 0.06 10.94
C ASN A 51 1.17 -0.88 10.90
N ILE A 52 1.36 -1.58 9.77
CA ILE A 52 2.54 -2.43 9.55
C ILE A 52 3.80 -1.56 9.40
N GLY A 53 3.72 -0.47 8.62
CA GLY A 53 4.82 0.47 8.47
C GLY A 53 5.17 1.18 9.79
N GLU A 54 4.17 1.60 10.55
CA GLU A 54 4.34 2.25 11.86
C GLU A 54 5.03 1.34 12.87
N GLY A 55 4.57 0.08 12.99
CA GLY A 55 5.23 -0.90 13.84
C GLY A 55 6.68 -1.14 13.45
N PHE A 56 6.95 -1.26 12.15
CA PHE A 56 8.31 -1.45 11.63
C PHE A 56 9.24 -0.28 12.00
N VAL A 57 8.84 0.97 11.73
CA VAL A 57 9.72 2.13 12.00
C VAL A 57 9.89 2.39 13.48
N ARG A 58 8.86 2.15 14.30
CA ARG A 58 8.98 2.28 15.74
C ARG A 58 10.02 1.31 16.30
N ASP A 59 9.96 0.06 15.87
CA ASP A 59 10.83 -1.00 16.37
C ASP A 59 12.26 -0.90 15.78
N TYR A 60 12.40 -0.47 14.52
CA TYR A 60 13.68 -0.38 13.81
C TYR A 60 14.44 0.93 14.08
N ASP A 61 13.75 2.07 14.03
CA ASP A 61 14.36 3.40 14.18
C ASP A 61 14.26 3.93 15.63
N GLY A 62 13.51 3.26 16.52
CA GLY A 62 13.35 3.67 17.91
C GLY A 62 12.54 4.95 18.11
N LEU A 63 11.67 5.27 17.13
CA LEU A 63 10.86 6.48 17.11
C LEU A 63 9.73 6.45 18.14
N ASP A 64 9.29 7.62 18.59
CA ASP A 64 8.04 7.72 19.35
C ASP A 64 6.80 7.54 18.45
N ALA A 65 5.61 7.53 19.04
CA ALA A 65 4.38 7.24 18.31
C ALA A 65 4.04 8.28 17.21
N GLU A 66 4.28 9.57 17.46
CA GLU A 66 3.95 10.61 16.48
C GLU A 66 4.99 10.66 15.36
N GLU A 67 6.26 10.45 15.70
CA GLU A 67 7.35 10.30 14.74
C GLU A 67 7.14 9.06 13.86
N ALA A 68 6.82 7.92 14.46
CA ALA A 68 6.56 6.67 13.75
C ALA A 68 5.38 6.80 12.78
N LYS A 69 4.29 7.45 13.20
CA LYS A 69 3.13 7.70 12.35
C LYS A 69 3.46 8.60 11.15
N THR A 70 4.25 9.65 11.39
CA THR A 70 4.72 10.55 10.31
C THR A 70 5.59 9.80 9.32
N ARG A 71 6.55 9.00 9.82
CA ARG A 71 7.45 8.21 8.98
C ARG A 71 6.71 7.11 8.21
N ALA A 72 5.75 6.43 8.83
CA ALA A 72 4.91 5.43 8.18
C ALA A 72 4.10 6.04 7.03
N THR A 73 3.61 7.28 7.20
CA THR A 73 2.92 8.00 6.13
C THR A 73 3.83 8.30 4.96
N GLN A 74 5.08 8.71 5.22
CA GLN A 74 6.07 8.92 4.16
C GLN A 74 6.38 7.62 3.43
N LEU A 75 6.67 6.54 4.18
CA LEU A 75 6.94 5.22 3.61
C LEU A 75 5.78 4.69 2.77
N ALA A 76 4.55 4.92 3.19
CA ALA A 76 3.38 4.54 2.42
C ALA A 76 3.33 5.27 1.06
N ASN A 77 3.62 6.56 1.02
CA ASN A 77 3.69 7.31 -0.23
C ASN A 77 4.90 6.88 -1.10
N GLU A 78 6.06 6.66 -0.48
CA GLU A 78 7.27 6.14 -1.15
C GLU A 78 6.99 4.76 -1.78
N ALA A 79 6.25 3.90 -1.08
CA ALA A 79 5.84 2.59 -1.57
C ALA A 79 4.92 2.73 -2.80
N ILE A 80 3.89 3.58 -2.75
CA ILE A 80 3.01 3.83 -3.91
C ILE A 80 3.79 4.35 -5.12
N ASP A 81 4.74 5.27 -4.92
CA ASP A 81 5.61 5.76 -6.01
C ASP A 81 6.52 4.64 -6.56
N TYR A 82 7.09 3.81 -5.68
CA TYR A 82 7.88 2.65 -6.07
C TYR A 82 7.06 1.61 -6.84
N LEU A 83 5.83 1.33 -6.40
CA LEU A 83 4.87 0.49 -7.11
C LEU A 83 4.61 1.05 -8.52
N GLY A 84 4.35 2.35 -8.65
CA GLY A 84 4.13 3.02 -9.94
C GLY A 84 5.29 2.86 -10.92
N LYS A 85 6.53 2.96 -10.44
CA LYS A 85 7.74 2.75 -11.25
C LYS A 85 7.96 1.28 -11.65
N ASN A 86 7.30 0.35 -10.96
CA ASN A 86 7.55 -1.09 -11.07
C ASN A 86 6.26 -1.92 -11.28
N THR A 87 5.17 -1.33 -11.80
CA THR A 87 3.86 -2.00 -11.87
C THR A 87 3.90 -3.33 -12.62
N ALA A 88 4.69 -3.42 -13.70
CA ALA A 88 4.86 -4.66 -14.46
C ALA A 88 5.57 -5.77 -13.65
N TYR A 89 6.54 -5.41 -12.81
CA TYR A 89 7.24 -6.36 -11.95
C TYR A 89 6.28 -6.94 -10.91
N PHE A 90 5.55 -6.08 -10.19
CA PHE A 90 4.61 -6.51 -9.16
C PHE A 90 3.43 -7.30 -9.74
N GLU A 91 2.96 -6.93 -10.92
CA GLU A 91 1.87 -7.66 -11.58
C GLU A 91 2.29 -9.05 -12.00
N ARG A 92 3.51 -9.18 -12.55
CA ARG A 92 4.10 -10.48 -12.86
C ARG A 92 4.29 -11.31 -11.60
N TRP A 93 4.92 -10.76 -10.57
CA TRP A 93 5.14 -11.45 -9.30
C TRP A 93 3.85 -11.99 -8.67
N ARG A 94 2.75 -11.24 -8.75
CA ARG A 94 1.44 -11.65 -8.21
C ARG A 94 0.79 -12.81 -8.98
N THR A 95 1.13 -12.95 -10.26
CA THR A 95 0.45 -13.88 -11.19
C THR A 95 1.28 -15.09 -11.58
N ASP A 96 2.58 -15.09 -11.24
CA ASP A 96 3.48 -16.25 -11.27
C ASP A 96 3.14 -17.26 -10.17
#